data_AF-A0A2E9W8R2-F1
#
_entry.id   AF-A0A2E9W8R2-F1
#
_cell.length_a   1.000
_cell.length_b   1.000
_cell.length_c   1.000
_cell.angle_alpha   90.00
_cell.angle_beta   90.00
_cell.angle_gamma   90.00
#
_symmetry.space_group_name_H-M   'P 1'
#
loop_
_entity.id
_entity.type
_entity.pdbx_description
1 polymer ?
#
loop_
_entity_poly.entity_id
_entity_poly.type
_entity_poly.pdbx_seq_one_letter_code
_entity_poly.pdbx_strand_id
1 'polypeptide(L)' 'MRISAEMIAAVLVGLLIGWALDRVLDTTPWLIVLFVFLGAGAGGLNAYRVAKGYDSAVGLGRAMRERSKQGDED' A
#
# COMPACT_ATOMS: atom_id res chain seq x y z
N MET A 1 -2.82 -1.68 13.20
CA MET A 1 -1.98 -2.79 12.68
C MET A 1 -2.49 -3.40 11.36
N ARG A 2 -3.32 -2.70 10.56
CA ARG A 2 -3.89 -3.27 9.31
C ARG A 2 -2.92 -3.23 8.13
N ILE A 3 -2.16 -2.14 8.02
CA ILE A 3 -1.16 -1.92 6.94
C ILE A 3 -0.09 -3.02 6.94
N SER A 4 0.38 -3.44 8.12
CA SER A 4 1.37 -4.51 8.25
C SER A 4 0.83 -5.86 7.78
N ALA A 5 -0.42 -6.20 8.15
CA ALA A 5 -1.06 -7.43 7.73
C ALA A 5 -1.35 -7.45 6.22
N GLU A 6 -1.73 -6.31 5.64
CA GLU A 6 -1.97 -6.17 4.20
C GLU A 6 -0.68 -6.34 3.38
N MET A 7 0.46 -5.80 3.85
CA MET A 7 1.76 -6.05 3.22
C MET A 7 2.17 -7.52 3.29
N ILE A 8 2.04 -8.15 4.46
CA ILE A 8 2.38 -9.57 4.64
C ILE A 8 1.48 -10.45 3.77
N ALA A 9 0.17 -10.16 3.72
CA ALA A 9 -0.78 -10.88 2.89
C ALA A 9 -0.43 -10.77 1.40
N ALA A 10 -0.10 -9.58 0.90
CA ALA A 10 0.29 -9.38 -0.50
C ALA A 10 1.55 -10.18 -0.88
N VAL A 11 2.56 -10.20 0.00
CA VAL A 11 3.79 -10.98 -0.22
C VAL A 11 3.51 -12.48 -0.19
N LEU A 12 2.72 -12.96 0.79
CA LEU A 12 2.35 -14.38 0.88
C LEU A 12 1.56 -14.85 -0.34
N VAL A 13 0.63 -14.02 -0.83
CA VAL A 13 -0.14 -14.32 -2.05
C VAL A 13 0.78 -14.38 -3.27
N GLY A 14 1.70 -13.42 -3.43
CA GLY A 14 2.70 -13.45 -4.51
C GLY A 14 3.59 -14.70 -4.45
N LEU A 15 4.04 -15.08 -3.26
CA LEU A 15 4.85 -16.27 -3.05
C LEU A 15 4.09 -17.56 -3.41
N LEU A 16 2.83 -17.68 -2.96
CA LEU A 16 1.97 -18.84 -3.24
C LEU A 16 1.67 -18.98 -4.74
N ILE A 17 1.34 -17.86 -5.41
CA ILE A 17 1.07 -17.86 -6.85
C ILE A 17 2.34 -18.22 -7.62
N GLY A 18 3.47 -17.58 -7.31
CA GLY A 18 4.74 -17.88 -7.95
C GLY A 18 5.15 -19.34 -7.78
N TRP A 19 4.97 -19.90 -6.58
CA TRP A 19 5.30 -21.30 -6.29
C TRP A 19 4.38 -22.28 -7.02
N ALA A 20 3.08 -22.01 -7.07
CA ALA A 20 2.13 -22.83 -7.82
C ALA A 20 2.45 -22.82 -9.31
N LEU A 21 2.80 -21.66 -9.87
CA LEU A 21 3.17 -21.52 -11.29
C LEU A 21 4.49 -22.25 -11.61
N ASP A 22 5.52 -22.09 -10.77
CA ASP A 22 6.79 -22.81 -10.96
C ASP A 22 6.58 -24.34 -10.94
N ARG A 23 5.63 -24.84 -10.14
CA ARG A 23 5.24 -26.26 -10.07
C ARG A 23 4.46 -26.76 -11.29
N VAL A 24 3.65 -25.91 -11.91
CA VAL A 24 2.83 -26.29 -13.08
C VAL A 24 3.65 -26.20 -14.37
N LEU A 25 4.59 -25.26 -14.44
CA LEU A 25 5.42 -25.02 -15.63
C LEU A 25 6.77 -25.75 -15.60
N ASP A 26 7.08 -26.45 -14.50
CA ASP A 26 8.37 -27.12 -14.24
C ASP A 26 9.56 -26.16 -14.41
N THR A 27 9.31 -24.87 -14.19
CA THR A 27 10.33 -23.82 -14.32
C THR A 27 11.21 -23.80 -13.09
N THR A 28 12.51 -23.56 -13.30
CA THR A 28 13.41 -23.15 -12.21
C THR A 28 12.83 -21.90 -11.54
N PRO A 29 13.09 -21.64 -10.23
CA PRO A 29 12.31 -20.75 -9.34
C PRO A 29 12.41 -19.25 -9.67
N TRP A 30 12.16 -18.91 -10.93
CA TRP A 30 12.23 -17.59 -11.54
C TRP A 30 10.88 -16.88 -11.42
N LEU A 31 9.76 -17.61 -11.51
CA LEU A 31 8.43 -17.01 -11.34
C LEU A 31 8.17 -16.62 -9.90
N ILE A 32 8.61 -17.40 -8.92
CA ILE A 32 8.59 -16.98 -7.50
C ILE A 32 9.29 -15.63 -7.32
N VAL A 33 10.50 -15.47 -7.85
CA VAL A 33 11.27 -14.22 -7.72
C VAL A 33 10.49 -13.05 -8.34
N LEU A 34 9.99 -13.22 -9.57
CA LEU A 34 9.20 -12.19 -10.26
C LEU A 34 7.94 -11.81 -9.48
N PHE A 35 7.17 -12.80 -9.02
CA PHE A 35 5.91 -12.59 -8.31
C PHE A 35 6.09 -12.03 -6.89
N VAL A 36 7.24 -12.28 -6.25
CA VAL A 36 7.57 -11.64 -4.96
C VAL A 36 7.78 -10.14 -5.16
N PHE A 37 8.51 -9.71 -6.18
CA PHE A 37 8.67 -8.28 -6.48
C PHE A 37 7.34 -7.63 -6.90
N LEU A 38 6.55 -8.34 -7.70
CA LEU A 38 5.22 -7.87 -8.11
C LEU A 38 4.28 -7.73 -6.90
N GLY A 39 4.27 -8.71 -6.00
CA GLY A 39 3.50 -8.70 -4.75
C GLY A 39 3.94 -7.59 -3.79
N ALA A 40 5.25 -7.38 -3.66
CA ALA A 40 5.81 -6.27 -2.89
C ALA A 40 5.41 -4.91 -3.48
N GLY A 41 5.46 -4.75 -4.82
CA GLY A 41 5.02 -3.54 -5.51
C GLY A 41 3.53 -3.26 -5.33
N ALA A 42 2.67 -4.28 -5.49
CA ALA A 42 1.23 -4.17 -5.29
C ALA A 42 0.87 -3.85 -3.82
N GLY A 43 1.52 -4.52 -2.87
CA GLY A 43 1.36 -4.25 -1.43
C GLY A 43 1.81 -2.84 -1.05
N GLY A 44 2.95 -2.40 -1.58
CA GLY A 44 3.48 -1.04 -1.40
C GLY A 44 2.56 0.04 -1.96
N LEU A 45 2.02 -0.15 -3.18
CA LEU A 45 1.03 0.77 -3.76
C LEU A 45 -0.24 0.86 -2.92
N ASN A 46 -0.69 -0.28 -2.38
CA ASN A 46 -1.89 -0.30 -1.53
C ASN A 46 -1.65 0.45 -0.22
N ALA A 47 -0.51 0.20 0.43
CA ALA A 47 -0.10 0.91 1.63
C ALA A 47 0.06 2.42 1.40
N TYR A 48 0.66 2.82 0.29
CA TYR A 48 0.82 4.23 -0.09
C TYR A 48 -0.52 4.93 -0.30
N ARG A 49 -1.47 4.28 -1.00
CA ARG A 49 -2.83 4.80 -1.20
C ARG A 49 -3.58 4.97 0.12
N VAL A 50 -3.43 4.02 1.04
CA VAL A 50 -4.00 4.10 2.39
C VAL A 50 -3.38 5.26 3.18
N ALA A 51 -2.05 5.38 3.17
CA ALA A 51 -1.33 6.48 3.84
C ALA A 51 -1.74 7.86 3.30
N LYS A 52 -1.85 8.01 1.97
CA LYS A 52 -2.34 9.23 1.32
C LYS A 52 -3.83 9.48 1.61
N GLY A 53 -4.63 8.43 1.74
CA GLY A 53 -6.04 8.52 2.15
C GLY A 53 -6.19 9.01 3.60
N TYR A 54 -5.28 8.64 4.50
CA TYR A 54 -5.23 9.19 5.85
C TYR A 54 -4.85 10.67 5.87
N ASP A 55 -3.91 11.11 5.02
CA ASP A 55 -3.60 12.53 4.81
C ASP A 55 -4.80 13.31 4.26
N SER A 56 -5.64 12.65 3.46
CA SER A 56 -6.89 13.22 2.91
C SER A 56 -8.04 13.25 3.92
N ALA A 57 -8.08 12.31 4.87
CA ALA A 57 -9.09 12.21 5.91
C ALA A 57 -8.77 13.11 7.12
N VAL A 58 -7.49 13.39 7.37
CA VAL A 58 -7.03 14.35 8.39
C VAL A 58 -7.04 15.74 7.77
N GLY A 59 -8.18 16.42 7.84
CA GLY A 59 -8.40 17.78 7.33
C GLY A 59 -7.61 18.87 8.06
N LEU A 60 -6.28 18.86 7.99
CA LEU A 60 -5.43 19.91 8.53
C LEU A 60 -5.61 21.25 7.78
N GLY A 61 -6.09 21.21 6.54
CA GLY A 61 -6.25 22.39 5.69
C GLY A 61 -7.48 23.26 5.97
N ARG A 62 -8.53 22.73 6.63
CA ARG A 62 -9.76 23.53 6.88
C ARG A 62 -9.72 24.31 8.20
N ALA A 63 -9.12 23.76 9.26
CA ALA A 63 -9.08 24.42 10.57
C ALA A 63 -8.19 25.69 10.60
N MET A 64 -7.13 25.74 9.79
CA MET A 64 -6.25 26.92 9.72
C MET A 64 -6.86 28.09 8.95
N ARG A 65 -7.73 27.82 7.96
CA ARG A 65 -8.31 28.85 7.09
C ARG A 65 -9.41 29.67 7.77
N GLU A 66 -10.06 29.10 8.78
CA GLU A 66 -11.06 29.80 9.61
C GLU A 66 -10.38 30.70 10.65
N ARG A 67 -9.26 30.27 11.23
CA ARG A 67 -8.49 31.08 12.20
C ARG A 67 -7.88 32.35 11.58
N SER A 68 -7.51 32.30 10.30
CA SER A 68 -6.99 33.47 9.59
C SER A 68 -8.07 34.49 9.22
N LYS A 69 -9.33 34.07 9.01
CA LYS A 69 -10.42 35.03 8.71
C LYS A 69 -10.89 35.80 9.94
N GLN A 70 -10.75 35.20 11.12
CA GLN A 70 -11.19 35.82 12.38
C GLN A 70 -10.16 36.79 12.99
N GLY A 71 -8.95 36.87 12.42
CA GLY A 71 -7.90 37.80 12.87
C GLY A 71 -7.82 39.11 12.08
N ASP A 72 -8.64 39.27 11.04
CA ASP A 72 -8.66 40.45 10.17
C ASP A 72 -9.91 41.35 10.41
N GLU A 73 -10.73 41.04 11.42
CA GLU A 73 -11.98 41.78 11.75
C GLU A 73 -11.87 42.67 13.01
N ASP A 74 -10.65 42.94 13.52
CA ASP A 74 -10.40 43.85 14.66
C ASP A 74 -9.75 45.18 14.23
#